data_AF-A0A7C8MYK7-F1
#
_entry.id   AF-A0A7C8MYK7-F1
#
_cell.length_a   1.000
_cell.length_b   1.000
_cell.length_c   1.000
_cell.angle_alpha   90.00
_cell.angle_beta   90.00
_cell.angle_gamma   90.00
#
_symmetry.space_group_name_H-M   'P 1'
#
loop_
_entity.id
_entity.type
_entity.pdbx_description
1 polymer ?
#
loop_
_entity_poly.entity_id
_entity_poly.type
_entity_poly.pdbx_seq_one_letter_code
_entity_poly.pdbx_strand_id
1 'polypeptide(L)'
;MYSEKFQALGGIYLRAIKALTSALESVKFPEGKWEKVKRTHINSRSSLEAFSFNDGLSGSRNQSRVGKYEEMVWEEADEDWTDVKGFDWFKAYLTTLPHCVSENEIQGLWDELEASLKGESVKVETPIVIVLATKV
;
A
#
# COMPACT_ATOMS: atom_id res chain seq x y z
N MET A 1 -6.36 -18.35 6.66
CA MET A 1 -7.70 -17.75 6.63
C MET A 1 -7.87 -16.70 5.52
N TYR A 2 -7.12 -15.58 5.49
CA TYR A 2 -7.27 -14.56 4.42
C TYR A 2 -6.47 -14.84 3.15
N SER A 3 -5.26 -15.38 3.28
CA SER A 3 -4.45 -15.85 2.15
C SER A 3 -5.17 -16.89 1.29
N GLU A 4 -5.98 -17.76 1.91
CA GLU A 4 -6.80 -18.76 1.21
C GLU A 4 -7.93 -18.12 0.40
N LYS A 5 -8.59 -17.09 0.93
CA LYS A 5 -9.61 -16.32 0.19
C LYS A 5 -9.00 -15.61 -1.02
N PHE A 6 -7.82 -14.99 -0.87
CA PHE A 6 -7.13 -14.36 -2.00
C PHE A 6 -6.58 -15.36 -3.03
N GLN A 7 -6.15 -16.54 -2.58
CA GLN A 7 -5.77 -17.64 -3.47
C GLN A 7 -6.97 -18.16 -4.28
N ALA A 8 -8.16 -18.22 -3.67
CA ALA A 8 -9.39 -18.64 -4.33
C ALA A 8 -9.86 -17.67 -5.43
N LEU A 9 -9.49 -16.38 -5.36
CA LEU A 9 -9.74 -15.42 -6.44
C LEU A 9 -8.87 -15.68 -7.69
N GLY A 10 -7.84 -16.53 -7.58
CA GLY A 10 -6.99 -16.96 -8.68
C GLY A 10 -5.65 -16.22 -8.77
N GLY A 11 -4.77 -16.72 -9.64
CA GLY A 11 -3.37 -16.31 -9.70
C GLY A 11 -3.12 -14.84 -10.08
N ILE A 12 -4.05 -14.20 -10.80
CA ILE A 12 -3.91 -12.79 -11.20
C ILE A 12 -4.11 -11.83 -10.03
N TYR A 13 -5.13 -12.05 -9.20
CA TYR A 13 -5.39 -11.25 -8.00
C TYR A 13 -4.27 -11.41 -6.99
N LEU A 14 -3.80 -12.65 -6.78
CA LEU A 14 -2.66 -12.92 -5.92
C LEU A 14 -1.39 -12.20 -6.40
N ARG A 15 -1.14 -12.14 -7.72
CA ARG A 15 -0.01 -11.40 -8.28
C ARG A 15 -0.16 -9.89 -8.12
N ALA A 16 -1.36 -9.35 -8.34
CA ALA A 16 -1.64 -7.92 -8.17
C ALA A 16 -1.43 -7.48 -6.71
N ILE A 17 -1.97 -8.24 -5.76
CA ILE A 17 -1.78 -8.00 -4.33
C ILE A 17 -0.29 -8.05 -4.00
N LYS A 18 0.44 -9.09 -4.40
CA LYS A 18 1.90 -9.16 -4.18
C LYS A 18 2.66 -7.96 -4.73
N ALA A 19 2.25 -7.39 -5.86
CA ALA A 19 2.87 -6.19 -6.40
C ALA A 19 2.59 -4.97 -5.51
N LEU A 20 1.33 -4.75 -5.13
CA LEU A 20 0.90 -3.67 -4.24
C LEU A 20 1.58 -3.75 -2.87
N THR A 21 1.64 -4.94 -2.28
CA THR A 21 2.22 -5.15 -0.95
C THR A 21 3.75 -5.15 -0.94
N SER A 22 4.39 -5.07 -2.11
CA SER A 22 5.85 -5.09 -2.23
C SER A 22 6.47 -3.69 -2.30
N ALA A 23 5.69 -2.62 -2.17
CA ALA A 23 6.16 -1.27 -2.50
C ALA A 23 6.78 -1.20 -3.93
N LEU A 24 6.27 -2.07 -4.82
CA LEU A 24 6.81 -2.32 -6.16
C LEU A 24 8.27 -2.81 -6.23
N GLU A 25 8.89 -3.26 -5.13
CA GLU A 25 10.23 -3.88 -5.11
C GLU A 25 10.32 -5.15 -5.97
N SER A 26 9.18 -5.73 -6.33
CA SER A 26 9.06 -6.87 -7.24
C SER A 26 9.14 -6.49 -8.74
N VAL A 27 9.15 -5.19 -9.07
CA VAL A 27 9.19 -4.68 -10.45
C VAL A 27 10.62 -4.33 -10.83
N LYS A 28 11.18 -5.10 -11.78
CA LYS A 28 12.50 -4.86 -12.38
C LYS A 28 12.37 -4.17 -13.73
N PHE A 29 13.19 -3.14 -13.96
CA PHE A 29 13.36 -2.55 -15.28
C PHE A 29 14.47 -3.27 -16.05
N PRO A 30 14.24 -3.69 -17.32
CA PRO A 30 15.29 -4.30 -18.13
C PRO A 30 16.46 -3.36 -18.39
N GLU A 31 17.67 -3.81 -18.06
CA GLU A 31 18.90 -3.09 -18.37
C GLU A 31 19.04 -2.86 -19.89
N GLY A 32 19.53 -1.68 -20.27
CA GLY A 32 19.72 -1.29 -21.67
C GLY A 32 18.45 -0.87 -22.41
N LYS A 33 17.26 -0.96 -21.79
CA LYS A 33 16.01 -0.40 -22.34
C LYS A 33 15.56 0.88 -21.64
N TRP A 34 16.03 1.07 -20.41
CA TRP A 34 15.66 2.18 -19.55
C TRP A 34 16.90 2.75 -18.89
N GLU A 35 16.90 4.07 -18.73
CA GLU A 35 17.90 4.84 -18.00
C GLU A 35 17.21 5.75 -16.98
N LYS A 36 17.99 6.29 -16.04
CA LYS A 36 17.51 7.25 -15.02
C LYS A 36 16.25 6.76 -14.30
N VAL A 37 16.25 5.49 -13.91
CA VAL A 37 15.14 4.91 -13.16
C VAL A 37 15.20 5.44 -11.72
N LYS A 38 14.13 6.09 -11.28
CA LYS A 38 13.95 6.67 -9.96
C LYS A 38 12.68 6.14 -9.32
N ARG A 39 12.75 5.79 -8.05
CA ARG A 39 11.65 5.28 -7.24
C ARG A 39 11.49 6.13 -5.99
N THR A 40 10.42 6.92 -5.95
CA THR A 40 10.09 7.80 -4.82
C THR A 40 9.04 7.13 -3.96
N HIS A 41 9.35 6.94 -2.69
CA HIS A 41 8.44 6.49 -1.65
C HIS A 41 7.96 7.71 -0.89
N ILE A 42 6.65 7.87 -0.78
CA ILE A 42 6.01 9.01 -0.12
C ILE A 42 5.20 8.50 1.07
N ASN A 43 5.31 9.18 2.22
CA ASN A 43 4.55 8.89 3.45
C ASN A 43 4.62 7.41 3.88
N SER A 44 5.79 6.81 3.68
CA SER A 44 6.06 5.40 3.93
C SER A 44 6.76 5.15 5.26
N ARG A 45 7.01 6.21 6.04
CA ARG A 45 7.77 6.18 7.31
C ARG A 45 9.15 5.57 7.14
N SER A 46 9.78 5.87 5.99
CA SER A 46 11.09 5.33 5.60
C SER A 46 11.15 3.80 5.64
N SER A 47 10.02 3.13 5.42
CA SER A 47 9.90 1.68 5.55
C SER A 47 8.99 1.07 4.50
N LEU A 48 9.44 -0.04 3.91
CA LEU A 48 8.62 -0.87 3.03
C LEU A 48 7.50 -1.59 3.81
N GLU A 49 7.58 -1.62 5.15
CA GLU A 49 6.57 -2.24 6.00
C GLU A 49 5.24 -1.48 5.95
N ALA A 50 5.25 -0.20 5.60
CA ALA A 50 4.03 0.59 5.39
C ALA A 50 3.13 0.02 4.28
N PHE A 51 3.68 -0.77 3.36
CA PHE A 51 2.94 -1.42 2.27
C PHE A 51 2.54 -2.87 2.60
N SER A 52 3.02 -3.41 3.72
CA SER A 52 2.86 -4.83 4.04
C SER A 52 1.49 -5.11 4.64
N PHE A 53 0.80 -6.13 4.10
CA PHE A 53 -0.37 -6.70 4.74
C PHE A 53 0.07 -7.83 5.68
N ASN A 54 -0.54 -7.91 6.86
CA ASN A 54 -0.31 -8.99 7.84
C ASN A 54 -1.16 -10.23 7.49
N ASP A 55 -1.07 -10.69 6.24
CA ASP A 55 -1.87 -11.78 5.68
C ASP A 55 -1.05 -13.06 5.40
N GLY A 56 0.25 -13.04 5.75
CA GLY A 56 1.19 -14.12 5.44
C GLY A 56 1.59 -14.21 3.97
N LEU A 57 1.01 -13.42 3.07
CA LEU A 57 1.45 -13.27 1.67
C LEU A 57 2.74 -12.42 1.60
N SER A 58 2.89 -11.51 2.56
CA SER A 58 4.08 -10.69 2.82
C SER A 58 5.31 -11.49 3.27
N GLY A 59 5.15 -12.76 3.67
CA GLY A 59 6.26 -13.68 3.98
C GLY A 59 7.20 -13.93 2.80
N SER A 60 6.75 -13.59 1.59
CA SER A 60 7.59 -13.43 0.42
C SER A 60 8.00 -11.96 0.25
N ARG A 61 8.85 -11.45 1.15
CA ARG A 61 9.81 -10.38 0.80
C ARG A 61 10.72 -10.97 -0.29
N ASN A 62 10.17 -11.10 -1.49
CA ASN A 62 10.89 -11.53 -2.68
C ASN A 62 12.11 -10.63 -2.74
N GLN A 63 13.30 -11.24 -2.87
CA GLN A 63 14.56 -10.51 -3.05
C GLN A 63 14.30 -9.29 -3.93
N SER A 64 14.60 -8.10 -3.40
CA SER A 64 14.38 -6.86 -4.11
C SER A 64 14.91 -7.00 -5.54
N ARG A 65 14.07 -6.63 -6.50
CA ARG A 65 14.42 -6.68 -7.91
C ARG A 65 14.80 -5.32 -8.47
N VAL A 66 14.89 -4.32 -7.60
CA VAL A 66 15.38 -2.97 -7.91
C VAL A 66 16.81 -3.07 -8.40
N GLY A 67 17.08 -2.43 -9.54
CA GLY A 67 18.42 -2.37 -10.09
C GLY A 67 19.38 -1.62 -9.16
N LYS A 68 20.64 -2.05 -9.11
CA LYS A 68 21.72 -1.42 -8.32
C LYS A 68 21.96 0.06 -8.62
N TYR A 69 21.44 0.57 -9.73
CA TYR A 69 21.61 1.95 -10.19
C TYR A 69 20.29 2.74 -10.19
N GLU A 70 19.20 2.16 -9.70
CA GLU A 70 17.96 2.91 -9.50
C GLU A 70 18.14 3.90 -8.34
N GLU A 71 17.71 5.14 -8.54
CA GLU A 71 17.68 6.14 -7.47
C GLU A 71 16.49 5.85 -6.55
N MET A 72 16.77 5.69 -5.25
CA MET A 72 15.75 5.48 -4.22
C MET A 72 15.60 6.76 -3.41
N VAL A 73 14.39 7.32 -3.41
CA VAL A 73 14.06 8.55 -2.66
C VAL A 73 12.94 8.25 -1.67
N TRP A 74 13.05 8.86 -0.50
CA TRP A 74 12.07 8.79 0.58
C TRP A 74 11.65 10.21 0.93
N GLU A 75 10.36 10.50 0.73
CA GLU A 75 9.71 11.76 1.04
C GLU A 75 8.66 11.49 2.11
N GLU A 76 8.73 12.21 3.22
CA GLU A 76 7.90 11.95 4.40
C GLU A 76 7.20 13.22 4.84
N ALA A 77 6.03 13.07 5.45
CA ALA A 77 5.16 14.18 5.83
C ALA A 77 4.79 15.10 4.64
N ASP A 78 4.59 14.50 3.47
CA ASP A 78 4.09 15.21 2.31
C ASP A 78 2.59 15.52 2.52
N GLU A 79 2.28 16.80 2.61
CA GLU A 79 0.93 17.31 2.86
C GLU A 79 -0.01 17.11 1.67
N ASP A 80 0.51 17.08 0.44
CA ASP A 80 -0.28 16.81 -0.77
C ASP A 80 -0.75 15.34 -0.82
N TRP A 81 -0.06 14.45 -0.09
CA TRP A 81 -0.42 13.04 0.11
C TRP A 81 -0.97 12.74 1.51
N THR A 82 -1.48 13.77 2.19
CA THR A 82 -2.08 13.68 3.51
C THR A 82 -3.49 14.29 3.50
N ASP A 83 -4.46 13.55 4.00
CA ASP A 83 -5.84 14.00 4.12
C ASP A 83 -6.26 14.10 5.57
N VAL A 84 -7.05 15.12 5.90
CA VAL A 84 -7.80 15.21 7.17
C VAL A 84 -9.28 15.08 6.86
N LYS A 85 -9.92 14.03 7.39
CA LYS A 85 -11.28 13.64 7.01
C LYS A 85 -12.10 13.20 8.21
N GLY A 86 -13.39 13.48 8.20
CA GLY A 86 -14.32 13.01 9.23
C GLY A 86 -14.51 11.50 9.18
N PHE A 87 -15.03 10.94 10.29
CA PHE A 87 -15.25 9.50 10.45
C PHE A 87 -16.12 8.89 9.33
N ASP A 88 -17.25 9.52 8.98
CA ASP A 88 -18.15 9.01 7.93
C ASP A 88 -17.46 8.93 6.57
N TRP A 89 -16.66 9.94 6.21
CA TRP A 89 -15.88 9.91 4.98
C TRP A 89 -14.86 8.78 5.01
N PHE A 90 -14.16 8.60 6.13
CA PHE A 90 -13.13 7.56 6.27
C PHE A 90 -13.73 6.16 6.17
N LYS A 91 -14.87 5.93 6.84
CA LYS A 91 -15.62 4.68 6.76
C LYS A 91 -16.04 4.40 5.31
N ALA A 92 -16.63 5.39 4.63
CA ALA A 92 -17.04 5.27 3.23
C ALA A 92 -15.84 5.01 2.30
N TYR A 93 -14.72 5.72 2.48
CA TYR A 93 -13.50 5.49 1.72
C TYR A 93 -13.03 4.04 1.84
N LEU A 94 -12.98 3.51 3.07
CA LEU A 94 -12.55 2.15 3.28
C LEU A 94 -13.47 1.15 2.57
N THR A 95 -14.79 1.38 2.47
CA THR A 95 -15.71 0.52 1.68
C THR A 95 -15.34 0.37 0.20
N THR A 96 -14.57 1.30 -0.37
CA THR A 96 -14.10 1.22 -1.77
C THR A 96 -12.95 0.24 -1.97
N LEU A 97 -12.24 -0.12 -0.90
CA LEU A 97 -11.16 -1.09 -0.96
C LEU A 97 -11.72 -2.51 -1.10
N PRO A 98 -11.02 -3.43 -1.80
CA PRO A 98 -11.43 -4.82 -1.88
C PRO A 98 -11.45 -5.47 -0.48
N HIS A 99 -12.65 -5.69 0.06
CA HIS A 99 -12.82 -6.32 1.37
C HIS A 99 -12.87 -7.84 1.26
N CYS A 100 -12.18 -8.49 2.20
CA CYS A 100 -12.33 -9.92 2.45
C CYS A 100 -13.23 -10.23 3.67
N VAL A 101 -13.89 -9.19 4.21
CA VAL A 101 -14.70 -9.19 5.43
C VAL A 101 -15.97 -8.36 5.21
N SER A 102 -17.11 -8.79 5.75
CA SER A 102 -18.37 -8.05 5.66
C SER A 102 -18.45 -6.90 6.67
N GLU A 103 -19.26 -5.88 6.39
CA GLU A 103 -19.43 -4.74 7.32
C GLU A 103 -19.93 -5.19 8.71
N ASN A 104 -20.85 -6.14 8.76
CA ASN A 104 -21.39 -6.67 10.01
C ASN A 104 -20.30 -7.31 10.90
N GLU A 105 -19.30 -7.96 10.29
CA GLU A 105 -18.20 -8.60 11.01
C GLU A 105 -17.23 -7.57 11.64
N ILE A 106 -17.19 -6.34 11.12
CA ILE A 106 -16.29 -5.28 11.61
C ILE A 106 -17.01 -4.13 12.31
N GLN A 107 -18.34 -4.21 12.49
CA GLN A 107 -19.11 -3.12 13.08
C GLN A 107 -18.59 -2.71 14.47
N GLY A 108 -18.21 -3.67 15.32
CA GLY A 108 -17.63 -3.35 16.63
C GLY A 108 -16.33 -2.55 16.54
N LEU A 109 -15.50 -2.78 15.51
CA LEU A 109 -14.29 -1.98 15.27
C LEU A 109 -14.62 -0.56 14.82
N TRP A 110 -15.71 -0.37 14.08
CA TRP A 110 -16.20 0.97 13.74
C TRP A 110 -16.65 1.74 14.97
N ASP A 111 -17.43 1.10 15.84
CA ASP A 111 -17.93 1.71 17.06
C ASP A 111 -16.77 2.10 18.00
N GLU A 112 -15.77 1.22 18.14
CA GLU A 112 -14.54 1.50 18.91
C GLU A 112 -13.74 2.67 18.32
N LEU A 113 -13.60 2.73 17.00
CA LEU A 113 -12.88 3.80 16.32
C LEU A 113 -13.61 5.14 16.47
N GLU A 114 -14.92 5.19 16.26
CA GLU A 114 -15.73 6.40 16.42
C GLU A 114 -15.65 6.94 17.85
N ALA A 115 -15.81 6.06 18.84
CA ALA A 115 -15.68 6.41 20.26
C ALA A 115 -14.29 6.94 20.61
N SER A 116 -13.25 6.37 20.01
CA SER A 116 -11.86 6.81 20.20
C SER A 116 -11.58 8.20 19.60
N LEU A 117 -12.22 8.50 18.46
CA LEU A 117 -12.09 9.80 17.79
C LEU A 117 -12.84 10.92 18.50
N LYS A 118 -13.88 10.63 19.30
CA LYS A 118 -14.64 11.65 20.06
C LYS A 118 -15.14 12.83 19.20
N GLY A 119 -15.47 12.55 17.93
CA GLY A 119 -15.90 13.56 16.96
C GLY A 119 -14.76 14.30 16.25
N GLU A 120 -13.50 13.97 16.53
CA GLU A 120 -12.33 14.51 15.81
C GLU A 120 -12.17 13.87 14.42
N SER A 121 -11.40 14.56 13.57
CA SER A 121 -11.07 14.07 12.23
C SER A 121 -9.91 13.09 12.27
N VAL A 122 -9.90 12.16 11.31
CA VAL A 122 -8.80 11.22 11.08
C VAL A 122 -7.79 11.88 10.14
N LYS A 123 -6.51 11.86 10.53
CA LYS A 123 -5.40 12.13 9.62
C LYS A 123 -5.05 10.84 8.88
N VAL A 124 -5.18 10.85 7.56
CA VAL A 124 -4.88 9.72 6.69
C VAL A 124 -3.61 10.05 5.90
N GLU A 125 -2.55 9.31 6.17
CA GLU A 125 -1.31 9.34 5.39
C GLU A 125 -1.33 8.15 4.45
N THR A 126 -1.38 8.39 3.14
CA THR A 126 -1.40 7.30 2.15
C THR A 126 0.02 7.01 1.69
N PRO A 127 0.59 5.82 1.98
CA PRO A 127 1.90 5.47 1.47
C PRO A 127 1.83 5.23 -0.04
N ILE A 128 2.70 5.89 -0.80
CA ILE A 128 2.73 5.84 -2.26
C ILE A 128 4.13 5.48 -2.74
N VAL A 129 4.21 4.74 -3.85
CA VAL A 129 5.46 4.56 -4.60
C VAL A 129 5.24 5.03 -6.03
N ILE A 130 6.06 5.98 -6.46
CA ILE A 130 6.11 6.45 -7.85
C ILE A 130 7.40 5.95 -8.47
N VAL A 131 7.30 5.30 -9.64
CA VAL A 131 8.46 4.88 -10.43
C VAL A 131 8.51 5.68 -11.72
N LEU A 132 9.61 6.41 -11.90
CA LEU A 132 9.89 7.21 -13.08
C LEU A 132 11.08 6.56 -13.81
N ALA A 133 10.98 6.40 -15.12
CA ALA A 133 12.04 5.84 -15.93
C ALA A 133 12.07 6.50 -17.31
N THR A 134 13.25 6.73 -17.85
CA THR A 134 13.43 7.26 -19.21
C THR A 134 13.76 6.11 -20.15
N LYS A 135 13.05 6.03 -21.29
CA LYS A 135 13.37 5.03 -22.31
C LYS A 135 14.64 5.45 -23.06
N VAL A 136 15.54 4.49 -23.30
CA VAL A 136 16.73 4.66 -24.15
C VAL A 136 16.32 4.80 -25.62
#